data_AF-A0A851AG00-F1
#
_entry.id   AF-A0A851AG00-F1
#
_cell.length_a   1.000
_cell.length_b   1.000
_cell.length_c   1.000
_cell.angle_alpha   90.00
_cell.angle_beta   90.00
_cell.angle_gamma   90.00
#
_symmetry.space_group_name_H-M   'P 1'
#
loop_
_entity.id
_entity.type
_entity.pdbx_description
1 polymer ?
#
loop_
_entity_poly.entity_id
_entity_poly.type
_entity_poly.pdbx_seq_one_letter_code
_entity_poly.pdbx_strand_id
1 'polypeptide(L)'
;MKPFIVLALCCSFFSSKANPLPFEFLDCDDPDVFKAVDAALKKYNGDRATDNQFALYMVMEAKRTAGSVTQFYVKYRIKETICATEENKLWQDCDYKVPAEAKTGECTAQVHMNNTEETSNVLQDCKIFPVAPKITLTKATCLGCFHPISSDSSEVSEILKQAIQKFNRHSTEPALFKLVEIKEAKIQVVAGWNYIIKYEIKETNCSKDQFQDLTPECKTISRG
;
A
#
# COMPACT_ATOMS: atom_id res chain seq x y z
N MET A 1 55.45 71.16 -5.22
CA MET A 1 54.36 70.33 -4.66
C MET A 1 54.33 69.06 -5.49
N LYS A 2 54.74 67.92 -4.92
CA LYS A 2 55.13 66.68 -5.63
C LYS A 2 54.16 65.54 -5.27
N PRO A 3 54.01 64.53 -6.14
CA PRO A 3 52.77 63.79 -6.35
C PRO A 3 52.51 62.71 -5.30
N PHE A 4 51.24 62.48 -4.99
CA PHE A 4 50.78 61.31 -4.23
C PHE A 4 50.88 60.07 -5.13
N ILE A 5 51.76 59.14 -4.76
CA ILE A 5 51.85 57.81 -5.37
C ILE A 5 50.83 56.92 -4.66
N VAL A 6 49.79 56.51 -5.39
CA VAL A 6 48.83 55.50 -4.93
C VAL A 6 49.43 54.12 -5.23
N LEU A 7 49.80 53.40 -4.18
CA LEU A 7 50.31 52.03 -4.28
C LEU A 7 49.12 51.07 -4.43
N ALA A 8 48.78 50.71 -5.66
CA ALA A 8 47.79 49.67 -5.93
C ALA A 8 48.44 48.28 -5.71
N LEU A 9 48.24 47.70 -4.52
CA LEU A 9 48.53 46.29 -4.29
C LEU A 9 47.56 45.43 -5.10
N CYS A 10 48.01 45.00 -6.28
CA CYS A 10 47.35 43.96 -7.05
C CYS A 10 47.56 42.63 -6.30
N CYS A 11 46.67 42.30 -5.36
CA CYS A 11 46.55 40.94 -4.87
C CYS A 11 46.08 40.10 -6.06
N SER A 12 47.03 39.52 -6.79
CA SER A 12 46.76 38.39 -7.68
C SER A 12 46.22 37.28 -6.79
N PHE A 13 44.89 37.23 -6.67
CA PHE A 13 44.17 36.06 -6.20
C PHE A 13 44.54 34.92 -7.15
N PHE A 14 45.60 34.19 -6.83
CA PHE A 14 45.77 32.83 -7.31
C PHE A 14 44.60 32.06 -6.72
N SER A 15 43.46 32.07 -7.43
CA SER A 15 42.38 31.13 -7.19
C SER A 15 42.93 29.76 -7.53
N SER A 16 43.59 29.12 -6.55
CA SER A 16 43.86 27.70 -6.56
C SER A 16 42.49 27.02 -6.59
N LYS A 17 41.96 26.76 -7.79
CA LYS A 17 40.84 25.84 -7.95
C LYS A 17 41.37 24.49 -7.50
N ALA A 18 40.95 24.03 -6.33
CA ALA A 18 41.13 22.65 -5.95
C ALA A 18 40.40 21.81 -7.00
N ASN A 19 41.14 21.07 -7.83
CA ASN A 19 40.53 20.08 -8.70
C ASN A 19 39.95 19.01 -7.78
N PRO A 20 38.64 18.72 -7.83
CA PRO A 20 38.06 17.65 -7.02
C PRO A 20 38.78 16.35 -7.35
N LEU A 21 39.14 15.58 -6.32
CA LEU A 21 39.77 14.28 -6.52
C LEU A 21 38.86 13.41 -7.41
N PRO A 22 39.44 12.66 -8.36
CA PRO A 22 38.65 11.74 -9.16
C PRO A 22 37.93 10.75 -8.24
N PHE A 23 36.68 10.44 -8.56
CA PHE A 23 35.92 9.41 -7.88
C PHE A 23 35.99 8.11 -8.65
N GLU A 24 36.19 7.02 -7.93
CA GLU A 24 36.07 5.65 -8.41
C GLU A 24 34.74 5.09 -7.91
N PHE A 25 33.91 4.55 -8.80
CA PHE A 25 32.71 3.81 -8.42
C PHE A 25 33.11 2.44 -7.89
N LEU A 26 32.49 2.02 -6.80
CA LEU A 26 32.72 0.72 -6.20
C LEU A 26 31.47 -0.16 -6.33
N ASP A 27 31.68 -1.47 -6.24
CA ASP A 27 30.59 -2.40 -6.08
C ASP A 27 29.89 -2.15 -4.73
N CYS A 28 28.56 -2.24 -4.71
CA CYS A 28 27.78 -2.07 -3.49
C CYS A 28 28.01 -3.23 -2.49
N ASP A 29 28.43 -4.40 -2.99
CA ASP A 29 28.77 -5.57 -2.19
C ASP A 29 30.25 -5.60 -1.74
N ASP A 30 31.02 -4.54 -2.05
CA ASP A 30 32.42 -4.42 -1.64
C ASP A 30 32.52 -4.40 -0.09
N PRO A 31 33.37 -5.24 0.54
CA PRO A 31 33.53 -5.29 1.98
C PRO A 31 33.93 -3.95 2.62
N ASP A 32 34.70 -3.11 1.94
CA ASP A 32 35.09 -1.80 2.45
C ASP A 32 33.94 -0.79 2.35
N VAL A 33 33.05 -0.94 1.36
CA VAL A 33 31.78 -0.21 1.31
C VAL A 33 30.89 -0.60 2.50
N PHE A 34 30.80 -1.89 2.82
CA PHE A 34 30.07 -2.35 3.99
C PHE A 34 30.64 -1.76 5.29
N LYS A 35 31.97 -1.73 5.47
CA LYS A 35 32.61 -1.09 6.64
C LYS A 35 32.27 0.40 6.74
N ALA A 36 32.26 1.11 5.62
CA ALA A 36 31.88 2.52 5.59
C ALA A 36 30.41 2.72 6.02
N VAL A 37 29.51 1.89 5.50
CA VAL A 37 28.08 1.92 5.86
C VAL A 37 27.88 1.52 7.33
N ASP A 38 28.59 0.53 7.83
CA ASP A 38 28.55 0.10 9.23
C ASP A 38 28.97 1.24 10.17
N ALA A 39 30.08 1.91 9.87
CA ALA A 39 30.54 3.08 10.64
C ALA A 39 29.50 4.21 10.62
N ALA A 40 28.92 4.51 9.46
CA ALA A 40 27.91 5.54 9.32
C ALA A 40 26.63 5.21 10.11
N LEU A 41 26.14 3.97 9.99
CA LEU A 41 24.92 3.52 10.63
C LEU A 41 25.07 3.37 12.16
N LYS A 42 26.22 2.90 12.64
CA LYS A 42 26.55 2.89 14.07
C LYS A 42 26.53 4.30 14.65
N LYS A 43 27.14 5.27 13.97
CA LYS A 43 27.06 6.68 14.36
C LYS A 43 25.61 7.18 14.36
N TYR A 44 24.84 6.86 13.30
CA TYR A 44 23.46 7.31 13.19
C TYR A 44 22.58 6.79 14.33
N ASN A 45 22.71 5.51 14.70
CA ASN A 45 21.97 4.93 15.81
C ASN A 45 22.48 5.45 17.17
N GLY A 46 23.79 5.69 17.33
CA GLY A 46 24.37 6.23 18.56
C GLY A 46 24.03 7.70 18.84
N ASP A 47 23.86 8.52 17.81
CA ASP A 47 23.49 9.95 17.94
C ASP A 47 22.00 10.14 18.28
N ARG A 48 21.18 9.08 18.26
CA ARG A 48 19.71 9.16 18.48
C ARG A 48 19.35 8.79 19.91
N ALA A 49 18.70 9.73 20.59
CA ALA A 49 18.48 9.63 22.04
C ALA A 49 17.42 8.61 22.48
N THR A 50 16.36 8.33 21.70
CA THR A 50 15.25 7.43 22.12
C THR A 50 14.35 6.98 20.95
N ASP A 51 14.82 6.05 20.11
CA ASP A 51 13.97 5.36 19.11
C ASP A 51 14.50 3.93 18.91
N ASN A 52 13.85 3.14 18.06
CA ASN A 52 14.41 1.85 17.66
C ASN A 52 15.64 2.07 16.76
N GLN A 53 16.60 1.14 16.82
CA GLN A 53 17.73 1.11 15.91
C GLN A 53 17.25 0.91 14.48
N PHE A 54 18.01 1.45 13.53
CA PHE A 54 17.85 1.17 12.11
C PHE A 54 18.92 0.19 11.64
N ALA A 55 18.54 -0.73 10.77
CA ALA A 55 19.45 -1.66 10.11
C ALA A 55 19.51 -1.38 8.59
N LEU A 56 20.63 -1.76 7.97
CA LEU A 56 20.89 -1.58 6.55
C LEU A 56 19.96 -2.46 5.70
N TYR A 57 19.07 -1.83 4.93
CA TYR A 57 18.22 -2.55 3.97
C TYR A 57 18.96 -2.84 2.65
N MET A 58 19.64 -1.83 2.08
CA MET A 58 20.45 -2.00 0.87
C MET A 58 21.34 -0.79 0.61
N VAL A 59 22.49 -1.00 -0.04
CA VAL A 59 23.33 0.07 -0.60
C VAL A 59 22.86 0.38 -2.03
N MET A 60 22.75 1.66 -2.35
CA MET A 60 22.27 2.16 -3.65
C MET A 60 23.41 2.67 -4.53
N GLU A 61 24.46 3.22 -3.92
CA GLU A 61 25.58 3.82 -4.63
C GLU A 61 26.79 3.88 -3.70
N ALA A 62 27.99 3.57 -4.23
CA ALA A 62 29.24 3.69 -3.50
C ALA A 62 30.34 4.27 -4.39
N LYS A 63 31.09 5.23 -3.85
CA LYS A 63 32.25 5.85 -4.50
C LYS A 63 33.37 6.06 -3.51
N ARG A 64 34.61 6.06 -3.99
CA ARG A 64 35.81 6.41 -3.21
C ARG A 64 36.59 7.51 -3.91
N THR A 65 37.21 8.40 -3.15
CA THR A 65 38.21 9.35 -3.69
C THR A 65 39.50 8.63 -4.07
N ALA A 66 39.99 8.85 -5.29
CA ALA A 66 41.30 8.38 -5.71
C ALA A 66 42.40 9.24 -5.05
N GLY A 67 43.13 8.70 -4.07
CA GLY A 67 44.21 9.41 -3.35
C GLY A 67 44.77 8.65 -2.14
N SER A 68 45.71 9.26 -1.41
CA SER A 68 46.29 8.70 -0.17
C SER A 68 45.32 8.69 1.02
N VAL A 69 44.23 9.45 0.90
CA VAL A 69 43.17 9.57 1.90
C VAL A 69 41.91 8.92 1.33
N THR A 70 41.49 7.82 1.95
CA THR A 70 40.32 7.06 1.52
C THR A 70 39.06 7.66 2.12
N GLN A 71 38.32 8.43 1.32
CA GLN A 71 37.00 8.92 1.66
C GLN A 71 35.95 8.18 0.84
N PHE A 72 35.01 7.53 1.51
CA PHE A 72 33.86 6.88 0.89
C PHE A 72 32.69 7.85 0.83
N TYR A 73 31.97 7.82 -0.28
CA TYR A 73 30.65 8.39 -0.44
C TYR A 73 29.68 7.23 -0.67
N VAL A 74 28.73 7.03 0.23
CA VAL A 74 27.75 5.94 0.16
C VAL A 74 26.34 6.49 0.26
N LYS A 75 25.45 5.96 -0.57
CA LYS A 75 24.01 6.18 -0.50
C LYS A 75 23.35 4.84 -0.21
N TYR A 76 22.52 4.77 0.83
CA TYR A 76 21.94 3.52 1.30
C TYR A 76 20.55 3.73 1.90
N ARG A 77 19.78 2.65 1.97
CA ARG A 77 18.47 2.60 2.60
C ARG A 77 18.55 1.88 3.92
N ILE A 78 17.79 2.38 4.89
CA ILE A 78 17.67 1.82 6.22
C ILE A 78 16.22 1.50 6.55
N LYS A 79 16.02 0.51 7.42
CA LYS A 79 14.71 0.12 7.90
C LYS A 79 14.73 -0.03 9.42
N GLU A 80 13.67 0.42 10.06
CA GLU A 80 13.51 0.35 11.52
C GLU A 80 13.47 -1.11 12.00
N THR A 81 14.17 -1.38 13.10
CA THR A 81 14.26 -2.70 13.73
C THR A 81 13.43 -2.77 15.01
N ILE A 82 13.38 -3.94 15.63
CA ILE A 82 12.75 -4.14 16.93
C ILE A 82 13.67 -3.82 18.12
N CYS A 83 14.97 -3.63 17.89
CA CYS A 83 15.93 -3.33 18.95
C CYS A 83 15.82 -1.87 19.37
N ALA A 84 15.81 -1.60 20.67
CA ALA A 84 15.97 -0.24 21.17
C ALA A 84 17.42 0.25 21.00
N THR A 85 17.63 1.56 20.85
CA THR A 85 18.98 2.15 20.77
C THR A 85 19.82 1.95 22.03
N GLU A 86 19.18 1.72 23.17
CA GLU A 86 19.81 1.46 24.47
C GLU A 86 20.19 -0.02 24.69
N GLU A 87 19.66 -0.94 23.88
CA GLU A 87 20.14 -2.30 23.86
C GLU A 87 21.56 -2.29 23.27
N ASN A 88 22.55 -2.77 24.02
CA ASN A 88 23.95 -2.91 23.58
C ASN A 88 24.10 -4.05 22.53
N LYS A 89 23.24 -4.03 21.52
CA LYS A 89 23.21 -4.93 20.37
C LYS A 89 23.67 -4.18 19.13
N LEU A 90 24.35 -4.91 18.26
CA LEU A 90 24.71 -4.43 16.94
C LEU A 90 23.47 -4.46 16.05
N TRP A 91 23.34 -3.48 15.15
CA TRP A 91 22.21 -3.39 14.23
C TRP A 91 22.10 -4.62 13.31
N GLN A 92 23.22 -5.31 13.06
CA GLN A 92 23.29 -6.55 12.28
C GLN A 92 22.54 -7.72 12.95
N ASP A 93 22.41 -7.69 14.28
CA ASP A 93 21.75 -8.74 15.06
C ASP A 93 20.28 -8.41 15.35
N CYS A 94 19.75 -7.36 14.73
CA CYS A 94 18.42 -6.82 14.99
C CYS A 94 17.44 -7.15 13.88
N ASP A 95 16.35 -7.82 14.23
CA ASP A 95 15.28 -8.11 13.29
C ASP A 95 14.55 -6.84 12.87
N TYR A 96 14.17 -6.78 11.59
CA TYR A 96 13.33 -5.71 11.07
C TYR A 96 11.94 -5.73 11.68
N LYS A 97 11.37 -4.54 11.92
CA LYS A 97 9.93 -4.42 12.13
C LYS A 97 9.14 -4.90 10.92
N VAL A 98 7.92 -5.33 11.18
CA VAL A 98 6.96 -5.67 10.14
C VAL A 98 6.78 -4.48 9.18
N PRO A 99 6.71 -4.70 7.85
CA PRO A 99 6.68 -3.61 6.87
C PRO A 99 5.56 -2.58 7.10
N ALA A 100 4.43 -3.01 7.68
CA ALA A 100 3.29 -2.15 7.97
C ALA A 100 3.52 -1.18 9.14
N GLU A 101 4.59 -1.34 9.91
CA GLU A 101 4.88 -0.57 11.13
C GLU A 101 6.30 0.00 11.14
N ALA A 102 7.15 -0.41 10.19
CA ALA A 102 8.54 0.01 10.11
C ALA A 102 8.66 1.37 9.41
N LYS A 103 9.31 2.34 10.06
CA LYS A 103 9.85 3.50 9.37
C LYS A 103 10.96 3.04 8.40
N THR A 104 11.12 3.76 7.30
CA THR A 104 12.21 3.54 6.35
C THR A 104 13.03 4.82 6.21
N GLY A 105 14.23 4.74 5.66
CA GLY A 105 15.06 5.93 5.45
C GLY A 105 15.97 5.78 4.26
N GLU A 106 16.35 6.93 3.69
CA GLU A 106 17.42 7.04 2.71
C GLU A 106 18.52 7.94 3.29
N CYS A 107 19.73 7.41 3.34
CA CYS A 107 20.89 8.05 3.91
C CYS A 107 21.97 8.28 2.85
N THR A 108 22.68 9.39 2.99
CA THR A 108 23.91 9.69 2.25
C THR A 108 25.00 9.99 3.27
N ALA A 109 26.12 9.26 3.19
CA ALA A 109 27.22 9.43 4.11
C ALA A 109 28.55 9.62 3.37
N GLN A 110 29.37 10.52 3.91
CA GLN A 110 30.78 10.68 3.62
C GLN A 110 31.58 10.14 4.80
N VAL A 111 32.34 9.08 4.57
CA VAL A 111 33.05 8.34 5.62
C VAL A 111 34.54 8.39 5.34
N HIS A 112 35.27 9.05 6.22
CA HIS A 112 36.72 9.04 6.20
C HIS A 112 37.23 7.83 6.96
N MET A 113 37.99 6.94 6.32
CA MET A 113 38.56 5.76 6.97
C MET A 113 40.06 5.97 7.19
N ASN A 114 40.48 6.01 8.46
CA ASN A 114 41.89 5.91 8.83
C ASN A 114 42.29 4.44 8.91
N ASN A 115 43.52 4.10 8.51
CA ASN A 115 44.07 2.72 8.60
C ASN A 115 44.19 2.19 10.04
N THR A 116 43.89 3.02 11.04
CA THR A 116 43.82 2.68 12.46
C THR A 116 42.34 2.75 12.88
N GLU A 117 41.76 1.60 13.18
CA GLU A 117 40.33 1.25 13.18
C GLU A 117 39.37 2.01 14.13
N GLU A 118 39.72 3.15 14.72
CA GLU A 118 38.91 3.74 15.81
C GLU A 118 38.29 5.11 15.55
N THR A 119 38.68 5.87 14.53
CA THR A 119 38.08 7.19 14.29
C THR A 119 37.76 7.42 12.82
N SER A 120 36.54 7.04 12.44
CA SER A 120 35.95 7.49 11.18
C SER A 120 35.24 8.82 11.37
N ASN A 121 35.73 9.87 10.71
CA ASN A 121 34.94 11.10 10.58
C ASN A 121 33.80 10.82 9.61
N VAL A 122 32.59 10.65 10.15
CA VAL A 122 31.36 10.43 9.38
C VAL A 122 30.58 11.74 9.31
N LEU A 123 30.35 12.23 8.10
CA LEU A 123 29.35 13.25 7.82
C LEU A 123 28.18 12.55 7.10
N GLN A 124 26.98 12.61 7.66
CA GLN A 124 25.84 11.93 7.07
C GLN A 124 24.55 12.76 7.18
N ASP A 125 23.67 12.55 6.22
CA ASP A 125 22.30 13.05 6.21
C ASP A 125 21.35 11.89 5.90
N CYS A 126 20.31 11.75 6.70
CA CYS A 126 19.34 10.67 6.60
C CYS A 126 17.92 11.24 6.57
N LYS A 127 17.21 10.99 5.47
CA LYS A 127 15.80 11.31 5.35
C LYS A 127 14.95 10.11 5.78
N ILE A 128 14.28 10.24 6.92
CA ILE A 128 13.37 9.21 7.44
C ILE A 128 11.97 9.42 6.86
N PHE A 129 11.42 8.36 6.30
CA PHE A 129 10.04 8.27 5.85
C PHE A 129 9.20 7.59 6.95
N PRO A 130 8.08 8.22 7.35
CA PRO A 130 7.18 7.63 8.34
C PRO A 130 6.55 6.35 7.78
N VAL A 131 5.98 5.56 8.68
CA VAL A 131 5.24 4.34 8.33
C VAL A 131 4.20 4.67 7.27
N ALA A 132 4.23 3.93 6.15
CA ALA A 132 3.24 4.11 5.09
C ALA A 132 1.84 3.87 5.68
N PRO A 133 0.86 4.75 5.38
CA PRO A 133 -0.50 4.57 5.88
C PRO A 133 -1.03 3.21 5.42
N LYS A 134 -1.70 2.51 6.32
CA LYS A 134 -2.34 1.22 6.01
C LYS A 134 -3.36 1.44 4.90
N ILE A 135 -3.01 1.06 3.67
CA ILE A 135 -3.96 1.09 2.56
C ILE A 135 -4.99 -0.01 2.85
N THR A 136 -6.21 0.40 3.22
CA THR A 136 -7.33 -0.51 3.27
C THR A 136 -7.66 -0.88 1.84
N LEU A 137 -7.26 -2.09 1.43
CA LEU A 137 -7.64 -2.65 0.15
C LEU A 137 -9.16 -2.87 0.16
N THR A 138 -9.92 -1.88 -0.30
CA THR A 138 -11.33 -2.03 -0.59
C THR A 138 -11.43 -2.95 -1.81
N LYS A 139 -11.88 -4.19 -1.58
CA LYS A 139 -12.17 -5.09 -2.70
C LYS A 139 -13.25 -4.45 -3.56
N ALA A 140 -12.97 -4.23 -4.83
CA ALA A 140 -13.98 -3.78 -5.78
C ALA A 140 -15.08 -4.83 -5.90
N THR A 141 -16.34 -4.40 -5.87
CA THR A 141 -17.50 -5.29 -6.03
C THR A 141 -17.54 -5.83 -7.47
N CYS A 142 -17.57 -7.16 -7.63
CA CYS A 142 -17.68 -7.82 -8.94
C CYS A 142 -19.09 -7.65 -9.53
N LEU A 143 -19.39 -6.59 -10.29
CA LEU A 143 -20.75 -6.35 -10.81
C LEU A 143 -21.32 -7.48 -11.69
N GLY A 144 -20.46 -8.28 -12.33
CA GLY A 144 -20.86 -9.44 -13.13
C GLY A 144 -21.17 -10.71 -12.32
N CYS A 145 -20.90 -10.70 -11.02
CA CYS A 145 -21.26 -11.78 -10.10
C CYS A 145 -22.66 -11.54 -9.52
N PHE A 146 -23.36 -12.61 -9.12
CA PHE A 146 -24.63 -12.44 -8.41
C PHE A 146 -24.43 -11.81 -7.03
N HIS A 147 -25.15 -10.72 -6.79
CA HIS A 147 -25.24 -10.07 -5.50
C HIS A 147 -26.65 -10.18 -4.93
N PRO A 148 -26.78 -10.42 -3.62
CA PRO A 148 -28.08 -10.38 -2.98
C PRO A 148 -28.68 -8.97 -3.10
N ILE A 149 -29.98 -8.92 -3.40
CA ILE A 149 -30.78 -7.69 -3.37
C ILE A 149 -31.93 -7.87 -2.39
N SER A 150 -32.55 -6.75 -1.99
CA SER A 150 -33.73 -6.82 -1.14
C SER A 150 -34.88 -7.53 -1.85
N SER A 151 -35.43 -8.54 -1.18
CA SER A 151 -36.62 -9.26 -1.65
C SER A 151 -37.87 -8.37 -1.64
N ASP A 152 -37.88 -7.31 -0.82
CA ASP A 152 -38.97 -6.34 -0.72
C ASP A 152 -38.85 -5.17 -1.71
N SER A 153 -37.89 -5.24 -2.65
CA SER A 153 -37.75 -4.20 -3.66
C SER A 153 -38.95 -4.19 -4.62
N SER A 154 -39.33 -2.98 -5.06
CA SER A 154 -40.42 -2.80 -6.04
C SER A 154 -40.14 -3.55 -7.34
N GLU A 155 -38.87 -3.63 -7.73
CA GLU A 155 -38.42 -4.28 -8.95
C GLU A 155 -38.59 -5.81 -8.88
N VAL A 156 -38.21 -6.44 -7.77
CA VAL A 156 -38.48 -7.88 -7.51
C VAL A 156 -39.98 -8.15 -7.48
N SER A 157 -40.76 -7.26 -6.85
CA SER A 157 -42.21 -7.40 -6.76
C SER A 157 -42.88 -7.34 -8.13
N GLU A 158 -42.45 -6.44 -9.02
CA GLU A 158 -42.97 -6.31 -10.38
C GLU A 158 -42.63 -7.52 -11.25
N ILE A 159 -41.37 -7.99 -11.18
CA ILE A 159 -40.92 -9.20 -11.90
C ILE A 159 -41.76 -10.41 -11.48
N LEU A 160 -41.95 -10.61 -10.17
CA LEU A 160 -42.74 -11.73 -9.66
C LEU A 160 -44.21 -11.63 -10.04
N LYS A 161 -44.80 -10.42 -10.02
CA LYS A 161 -46.17 -10.20 -10.49
C LYS A 161 -46.33 -10.68 -11.93
N GLN A 162 -45.44 -10.25 -12.83
CA GLN A 162 -45.47 -10.68 -14.23
C GLN A 162 -45.22 -12.19 -14.39
N ALA A 163 -44.26 -12.75 -13.65
CA ALA A 163 -43.94 -14.17 -13.70
C ALA A 163 -45.12 -15.05 -13.25
N ILE A 164 -45.79 -14.68 -12.15
CA ILE A 164 -46.94 -15.42 -11.61
C ILE A 164 -48.16 -15.26 -12.52
N GLN A 165 -48.42 -14.06 -13.05
CA GLN A 165 -49.47 -13.87 -14.05
C GLN A 165 -49.23 -14.74 -15.30
N LYS A 166 -47.98 -14.78 -15.78
CA LYS A 166 -47.60 -15.65 -16.91
C LYS A 166 -47.79 -17.13 -16.57
N PHE A 167 -47.38 -17.55 -15.37
CA PHE A 167 -47.58 -18.93 -14.89
C PHE A 167 -49.07 -19.28 -14.85
N ASN A 168 -49.91 -18.45 -14.22
CA ASN A 168 -51.35 -18.70 -14.14
C ASN A 168 -52.01 -18.75 -15.53
N ARG A 169 -51.57 -17.94 -16.49
CA ARG A 169 -52.14 -17.97 -17.85
C ARG A 169 -51.75 -19.20 -18.66
N HIS A 170 -50.54 -19.72 -18.47
CA HIS A 170 -49.98 -20.77 -19.34
C HIS A 170 -49.86 -22.15 -18.66
N SER A 171 -50.01 -22.25 -17.34
CA SER A 171 -50.00 -23.54 -16.67
C SER A 171 -51.26 -24.35 -16.99
N THR A 172 -51.16 -25.67 -16.91
CA THR A 172 -52.29 -26.59 -17.10
C THR A 172 -53.14 -26.76 -15.83
N GLU A 173 -52.72 -26.18 -14.72
CA GLU A 173 -53.45 -26.24 -13.45
C GLU A 173 -54.81 -25.51 -13.57
N PRO A 174 -55.91 -26.05 -13.03
CA PRO A 174 -57.21 -25.40 -13.10
C PRO A 174 -57.31 -24.20 -12.14
N ALA A 175 -56.57 -24.22 -11.04
CA ALA A 175 -56.57 -23.16 -10.04
C ALA A 175 -55.56 -22.04 -10.37
N LEU A 176 -55.83 -20.85 -9.84
CA LEU A 176 -54.88 -19.73 -9.82
C LEU A 176 -53.96 -19.85 -8.61
N PHE A 177 -52.69 -19.49 -8.79
CA PHE A 177 -51.65 -19.51 -7.77
C PHE A 177 -51.25 -18.10 -7.38
N LYS A 178 -50.97 -17.88 -6.09
CA LYS A 178 -50.57 -16.59 -5.54
C LYS A 178 -49.21 -16.71 -4.82
N LEU A 179 -48.43 -15.65 -4.87
CA LEU A 179 -47.18 -15.52 -4.11
C LEU A 179 -47.44 -15.68 -2.61
N VAL A 180 -46.58 -16.45 -1.94
CA VAL A 180 -46.56 -16.61 -0.48
C VAL A 180 -45.32 -15.96 0.10
N GLU A 181 -44.15 -16.32 -0.40
CA GLU A 181 -42.87 -15.90 0.17
C GLU A 181 -41.81 -15.77 -0.91
N ILE A 182 -40.91 -14.80 -0.73
CA ILE A 182 -39.68 -14.65 -1.51
C ILE A 182 -38.54 -15.12 -0.63
N LYS A 183 -37.87 -16.19 -1.03
CA LYS A 183 -36.80 -16.84 -0.26
C LYS A 183 -35.42 -16.24 -0.57
N GLU A 184 -35.23 -15.77 -1.80
CA GLU A 184 -33.95 -15.24 -2.25
C GLU A 184 -34.17 -14.34 -3.48
N ALA A 185 -33.46 -13.22 -3.54
CA ALA A 185 -33.37 -12.38 -4.73
C ALA A 185 -31.90 -11.98 -4.96
N LYS A 186 -31.44 -12.16 -6.19
CA LYS A 186 -30.07 -11.85 -6.62
C LYS A 186 -30.08 -11.13 -7.97
N ILE A 187 -29.13 -10.22 -8.15
CA ILE A 187 -28.93 -9.49 -9.40
C ILE A 187 -27.48 -9.64 -9.89
N GLN A 188 -27.29 -9.63 -11.20
CA GLN A 188 -25.98 -9.47 -11.82
C GLN A 188 -26.09 -8.59 -13.07
N VAL A 189 -24.97 -7.97 -13.45
CA VAL A 189 -24.82 -7.26 -14.72
C VAL A 189 -24.31 -8.21 -15.81
N VAL A 190 -25.02 -8.26 -16.93
CA VAL A 190 -24.63 -8.95 -18.18
C VAL A 190 -24.85 -7.99 -19.37
N ALA A 191 -25.48 -8.42 -20.47
CA ALA A 191 -26.06 -7.52 -21.47
C ALA A 191 -27.41 -6.92 -20.98
N GLY A 192 -27.38 -6.25 -19.82
CA GLY A 192 -28.55 -5.83 -19.05
C GLY A 192 -28.54 -6.41 -17.63
N TRP A 193 -29.68 -6.38 -16.95
CA TRP A 193 -29.84 -6.95 -15.62
C TRP A 193 -30.34 -8.39 -15.71
N ASN A 194 -29.67 -9.30 -15.00
CA ASN A 194 -30.14 -10.67 -14.85
C ASN A 194 -30.50 -10.95 -13.38
N TYR A 195 -31.71 -11.44 -13.15
CA TYR A 195 -32.26 -11.68 -11.82
C TYR A 195 -32.40 -13.19 -11.56
N ILE A 196 -31.98 -13.63 -10.38
CA ILE A 196 -32.34 -14.95 -9.84
C ILE A 196 -33.23 -14.70 -8.63
N ILE A 197 -34.48 -15.16 -8.71
CA ILE A 197 -35.46 -15.02 -7.63
C ILE A 197 -35.98 -16.41 -7.28
N LYS A 198 -35.86 -16.81 -6.02
CA LYS A 198 -36.48 -18.02 -5.48
C LYS A 198 -37.68 -17.62 -4.65
N TYR A 199 -38.83 -18.19 -4.97
CA TYR A 199 -40.09 -17.83 -4.37
C TYR A 199 -41.01 -19.04 -4.25
N GLU A 200 -42.00 -18.92 -3.38
CA GLU A 200 -43.05 -19.92 -3.15
C GLU A 200 -44.40 -19.36 -3.59
N ILE A 201 -45.14 -20.16 -4.35
CA ILE A 201 -46.53 -19.89 -4.73
C ILE A 201 -47.43 -20.99 -4.18
N LYS A 202 -48.67 -20.65 -3.81
CA LYS A 202 -49.68 -21.61 -3.37
C LYS A 202 -50.96 -21.47 -4.18
N GLU A 203 -51.64 -22.60 -4.32
CA GLU A 203 -52.97 -22.71 -4.89
C GLU A 203 -53.96 -21.81 -4.13
N THR A 204 -54.86 -21.17 -4.87
CA THR A 204 -55.92 -20.33 -4.31
C THR A 204 -57.30 -20.95 -4.52
N ASN A 205 -58.31 -20.40 -3.85
CA ASN A 205 -59.71 -20.75 -4.06
C ASN A 205 -60.30 -20.28 -5.41
N CYS A 206 -59.52 -19.61 -6.26
CA CYS A 206 -59.97 -19.14 -7.57
C CYS A 206 -59.61 -20.13 -8.67
N SER A 207 -60.59 -20.47 -9.51
CA SER A 207 -60.40 -21.25 -10.74
C SER A 207 -60.24 -20.34 -11.96
N LYS A 208 -59.48 -20.80 -12.96
CA LYS A 208 -59.31 -20.14 -14.25
C LYS A 208 -60.61 -20.01 -15.05
N ASP A 209 -61.58 -20.89 -14.82
CA ASP A 209 -62.90 -20.83 -15.47
C ASP A 209 -63.73 -19.63 -14.99
N GLN A 210 -63.50 -19.22 -13.74
CA GLN A 210 -64.25 -18.14 -13.09
C GLN A 210 -63.48 -16.81 -13.12
N PHE A 211 -62.16 -16.87 -13.08
CA PHE A 211 -61.29 -15.70 -12.99
C PHE A 211 -60.18 -15.75 -14.04
N GLN A 212 -60.09 -14.72 -14.87
CA GLN A 212 -59.02 -14.59 -15.87
C GLN A 212 -57.64 -14.29 -15.26
N ASP A 213 -57.61 -13.69 -14.07
CA ASP A 213 -56.39 -13.35 -13.33
C ASP A 213 -56.67 -13.29 -11.82
N LEU A 214 -55.63 -13.16 -11.00
CA LEU A 214 -55.75 -13.01 -9.55
C LEU A 214 -56.53 -11.75 -9.19
N THR A 215 -57.57 -11.91 -8.39
CA THR A 215 -58.33 -10.82 -7.79
C THR A 215 -58.06 -10.73 -6.28
N PRO A 216 -58.46 -9.63 -5.60
CA PRO A 216 -58.35 -9.52 -4.15
C PRO A 216 -59.08 -10.64 -3.38
N GLU A 217 -60.08 -11.27 -3.99
CA GLU A 217 -60.86 -12.37 -3.41
C GLU A 217 -60.13 -13.71 -3.41
N CYS A 218 -59.09 -13.86 -4.24
CA CYS A 218 -58.27 -15.06 -4.33
C CYS A 218 -57.36 -15.20 -3.10
N LYS A 219 -57.72 -16.15 -2.24
CA LYS A 219 -57.03 -16.51 -0.99
C LYS A 219 -56.36 -17.86 -1.15
N THR A 220 -55.17 -18.00 -0.59
CA THR A 220 -54.43 -19.26 -0.60
C THR A 220 -55.15 -20.31 0.21
N ILE A 221 -55.23 -21.53 -0.32
CA ILE A 221 -55.81 -22.67 0.39
C ILE A 221 -54.71 -23.27 1.27
N SER A 222 -54.97 -23.37 2.58
CA SER A 222 -54.14 -24.18 3.48
C SER A 222 -54.48 -25.65 3.23
N ARG A 223 -53.56 -26.41 2.60
CA ARG A 223 -53.56 -27.86 2.79
C ARG A 223 -52.99 -28.10 4.19
N GLY A 224 -53.84 -28.59 5.10
CA GLY A 224 -53.45 -28.96 6.45
C GLY A 224 -52.38 -30.04 6.47
#